data_AF-A0A0P7BWR0-F1
#
_entry.id   AF-A0A0P7BWR0-F1
#
_cell.length_a   1.000
_cell.length_b   1.000
_cell.length_c   1.000
_cell.angle_alpha   90.00
_cell.angle_beta   90.00
_cell.angle_gamma   90.00
#
_symmetry.space_group_name_H-M   'P 1'
#
loop_
_entity.id
_entity.type
_entity.pdbx_description
1 polymer ?
#
loop_
_entity_poly.entity_id
_entity_poly.type
_entity_poly.pdbx_seq_one_letter_code
_entity_poly.pdbx_strand_id
1 'polypeptide(L)'
;MTVEPRTQPDDRLRADLAWLGAIQDTPGVLETFVAGHAPRVFALVEQDVGMLEDSVFGWGLQFSDHAVVVARGGTFSTVCSHADDAVKIFAVAGRNLRLVWHTPPTPTSSAGGRDILKRRRAIR
;
A
#
# COMPACT_ATOMS: atom_id res chain seq x y z
N MET A 1 -37.33 37.34 -30.74
CA MET A 1 -37.51 36.00 -30.16
C MET A 1 -36.13 35.46 -29.85
N THR A 2 -35.76 35.39 -28.58
CA THR A 2 -34.45 34.88 -28.14
C THR A 2 -34.61 33.37 -27.97
N VAL A 3 -33.97 32.58 -28.83
CA VAL A 3 -33.98 31.12 -28.73
C VAL A 3 -32.86 30.73 -27.76
N GLU A 4 -33.23 30.41 -26.53
CA GLU A 4 -32.28 29.81 -25.58
C GLU A 4 -31.86 28.43 -26.11
N PRO A 5 -30.55 28.14 -26.22
CA PRO A 5 -30.08 26.87 -26.73
C PRO A 5 -30.39 25.77 -25.70
N ARG A 6 -31.32 24.88 -26.02
CA ARG A 6 -31.54 23.65 -25.24
C ARG A 6 -30.35 22.73 -25.45
N THR A 7 -29.43 22.66 -24.49
CA THR A 7 -28.37 21.64 -24.47
C THR A 7 -29.02 20.27 -24.37
N GLN A 8 -28.81 19.43 -25.39
CA GLN A 8 -29.38 18.09 -25.47
C GLN A 8 -28.70 17.19 -24.41
N PRO A 9 -29.43 16.32 -23.69
CA PRO A 9 -28.87 15.50 -22.60
C PRO A 9 -27.66 14.66 -23.01
N ASP A 10 -27.60 14.24 -24.28
CA ASP A 10 -26.46 13.48 -24.84
C ASP A 10 -25.18 14.31 -24.94
N ASP A 11 -25.28 15.63 -25.18
CA ASP A 11 -24.13 16.51 -25.25
C ASP A 11 -23.54 16.79 -23.87
N ARG A 12 -24.38 16.84 -22.83
CA ARG A 12 -23.93 16.89 -21.43
C ARG A 12 -23.19 15.62 -21.04
N LEU A 13 -23.76 14.45 -21.33
CA LEU A 13 -23.12 13.18 -21.01
C LEU A 13 -21.76 13.02 -21.70
N ARG A 14 -21.64 13.46 -22.96
CA ARG A 14 -20.36 13.49 -23.68
C ARG A 14 -19.36 14.45 -23.07
N ALA A 15 -19.80 15.64 -22.69
CA ALA A 15 -18.95 16.62 -22.00
C ALA A 15 -18.47 16.09 -20.64
N ASP A 16 -19.33 15.41 -19.88
CA ASP A 16 -18.99 14.82 -18.58
C ASP A 16 -17.97 13.68 -18.73
N LEU A 17 -18.12 12.81 -19.74
CA LEU A 17 -17.15 11.75 -20.04
C LEU A 17 -15.81 12.29 -20.55
N ALA A 18 -15.83 13.35 -21.37
CA ALA A 18 -14.63 14.02 -21.82
C ALA A 18 -13.90 14.74 -20.67
N TRP A 19 -14.65 15.34 -19.75
CA TRP A 19 -14.13 15.93 -18.53
C TRP A 19 -13.51 14.87 -17.62
N LEU A 20 -14.21 13.75 -17.38
CA LEU A 20 -13.69 12.61 -16.62
C LEU A 20 -12.38 12.08 -17.21
N GLY A 21 -12.30 11.90 -18.53
CA GLY A 21 -11.06 11.51 -19.21
C GLY A 21 -9.95 12.55 -19.05
N ALA A 22 -10.26 13.84 -19.11
CA ALA A 22 -9.27 14.90 -18.97
C ALA A 22 -8.68 15.01 -17.54
N ILE A 23 -9.44 14.68 -16.50
CA ILE A 23 -8.92 14.72 -15.12
C ILE A 23 -8.18 13.43 -14.75
N GLN A 24 -8.45 12.31 -15.44
CA GLN A 24 -7.69 11.07 -15.25
C GLN A 24 -6.20 11.26 -15.53
N ASP A 25 -5.83 12.09 -16.52
CA ASP A 25 -4.42 12.40 -16.82
C ASP A 25 -3.84 13.52 -15.97
N THR A 26 -4.62 14.10 -15.04
CA THR A 26 -4.13 15.16 -14.14
C THR A 26 -3.17 14.54 -13.11
N PRO A 27 -1.87 14.94 -13.09
CA PRO A 27 -0.91 14.40 -12.15
C PRO A 27 -1.36 14.63 -10.70
N GLY A 28 -1.35 13.58 -9.88
CA GLY A 28 -1.70 13.61 -8.46
C GLY A 28 -3.14 13.17 -8.14
N VAL A 29 -4.08 13.28 -9.08
CA VAL A 29 -5.49 12.91 -8.84
C VAL A 29 -5.64 11.40 -8.75
N LEU A 30 -5.09 10.66 -9.71
CA LEU A 30 -5.12 9.20 -9.69
C LEU A 30 -4.26 8.63 -8.56
N GLU A 31 -3.15 9.27 -8.22
CA GLU A 31 -2.26 8.84 -7.14
C GLU A 31 -2.95 8.93 -5.79
N THR A 32 -3.71 10.01 -5.54
CA THR A 32 -4.51 10.16 -4.31
C THR A 32 -5.62 9.12 -4.25
N PHE A 33 -6.31 8.90 -5.38
CA PHE A 33 -7.34 7.88 -5.49
C PHE A 33 -6.77 6.49 -5.20
N VAL A 34 -5.68 6.10 -5.88
CA VAL A 34 -5.01 4.81 -5.67
C VAL A 34 -4.53 4.68 -4.23
N ALA A 35 -3.94 5.72 -3.64
CA ALA A 35 -3.48 5.68 -2.24
C ALA A 35 -4.62 5.42 -1.25
N GLY A 36 -5.84 5.90 -1.52
CA GLY A 36 -7.03 5.63 -0.71
C GLY A 36 -7.60 4.22 -0.86
N HIS A 37 -7.29 3.54 -1.96
CA HIS A 37 -7.80 2.20 -2.28
C HIS A 37 -6.74 1.10 -2.25
N ALA A 38 -5.46 1.46 -2.11
CA ALA A 38 -4.37 0.51 -2.16
C ALA A 38 -4.45 -0.47 -0.97
N PRO A 39 -4.35 -1.79 -1.23
CA PRO A 39 -4.28 -2.76 -0.15
C PRO A 39 -3.01 -2.56 0.68
N ARG A 40 -3.07 -2.90 1.96
CA ARG A 40 -1.89 -2.86 2.83
C ARG A 40 -1.00 -4.06 2.54
N VAL A 41 0.28 -3.80 2.28
CA VAL A 41 1.29 -4.85 2.07
C VAL A 41 1.74 -5.40 3.42
N PHE A 42 1.89 -6.73 3.51
CA PHE A 42 2.49 -7.41 4.65
C PHE A 42 3.40 -8.55 4.21
N ALA A 43 4.23 -9.01 5.15
CA ALA A 43 5.06 -10.20 5.01
C ALA A 43 4.73 -11.20 6.13
N LEU A 44 4.84 -12.48 5.79
CA LEU A 44 4.96 -13.54 6.76
C LEU A 44 6.46 -13.81 6.94
N VAL A 45 6.95 -13.58 8.16
CA VAL A 45 8.36 -13.75 8.51
C VAL A 45 8.51 -15.01 9.35
N GLU A 46 9.34 -15.93 8.89
CA GLU A 46 9.69 -17.13 9.65
C GLU A 46 10.75 -16.78 10.69
N GLN A 47 10.43 -17.06 11.94
CA GLN A 47 11.31 -16.88 13.08
C GLN A 47 11.94 -18.22 13.41
N ASP A 48 13.20 -18.40 13.01
CA ASP A 48 13.97 -19.58 13.41
C ASP A 48 14.58 -19.32 14.80
N VAL A 49 14.29 -20.21 15.76
CA VAL A 49 14.81 -20.09 17.13
C VAL A 49 16.30 -20.49 17.19
N GLY A 50 16.82 -21.16 16.15
CA GLY A 50 18.22 -21.60 16.05
C GLY A 50 19.11 -20.73 15.16
N MET A 51 18.54 -20.04 14.16
CA MET A 51 19.26 -19.11 13.29
C MET A 51 18.90 -17.68 13.70
N LEU A 52 19.89 -16.85 14.04
CA LEU A 52 19.72 -15.44 14.40
C LEU A 52 19.17 -14.54 13.27
N GLU A 53 18.63 -15.12 12.21
CA GLU A 53 18.18 -14.44 11.00
C GLU A 53 16.71 -14.73 10.73
N ASP A 54 15.89 -13.70 10.86
CA ASP A 54 14.50 -13.70 10.40
C ASP A 54 14.48 -13.77 8.86
N SER A 55 13.65 -14.65 8.30
CA SER A 55 13.53 -14.79 6.83
C SER A 55 12.10 -14.57 6.35
N VAL A 56 11.94 -13.91 5.20
CA VAL A 56 10.61 -13.71 4.61
C VAL A 56 10.13 -15.02 3.96
N PHE A 57 9.11 -15.62 4.56
CA PHE A 57 8.43 -16.81 4.06
C PHE A 57 7.52 -16.48 2.86
N GLY A 58 6.82 -15.34 2.91
CA GLY A 58 5.88 -14.95 1.86
C GLY A 58 5.41 -13.51 2.00
N TRP A 59 4.79 -13.01 0.95
CA TRP A 59 4.23 -11.66 0.87
C TRP A 59 2.72 -11.71 0.69
N GLY A 60 2.03 -10.69 1.19
CA GLY A 60 0.60 -10.58 1.06
C GLY A 60 0.07 -9.16 0.93
N LEU A 61 -1.18 -9.08 0.47
CA LEU A 61 -1.97 -7.87 0.32
C LEU A 61 -3.26 -8.04 1.13
N GLN A 62 -3.52 -7.10 2.04
CA GLN A 62 -4.80 -6.99 2.76
C GLN A 62 -5.68 -5.97 2.05
N PHE A 63 -6.74 -6.45 1.43
CA PHE A 63 -7.87 -5.66 0.95
C PHE A 63 -8.85 -5.39 2.10
N SER A 64 -9.89 -4.60 1.84
CA SER A 64 -10.90 -4.29 2.86
C SER A 64 -11.73 -5.49 3.31
N ASP A 65 -11.84 -6.52 2.47
CA ASP A 65 -12.74 -7.68 2.63
C ASP A 65 -12.01 -9.04 2.66
N HIS A 66 -10.76 -9.09 2.19
CA HIS A 66 -9.96 -10.32 2.17
C HIS A 66 -8.46 -10.02 2.16
N ALA A 67 -7.65 -11.06 2.27
CA ALA A 67 -6.22 -11.00 2.04
C ALA A 67 -5.77 -12.09 1.05
N VAL A 68 -4.77 -11.76 0.26
CA VAL A 68 -4.09 -12.68 -0.67
C VAL A 68 -2.64 -12.82 -0.23
N VAL A 69 -2.15 -14.05 -0.17
CA VAL A 69 -0.76 -14.35 0.20
C VAL A 69 -0.13 -15.26 -0.83
N VAL A 70 1.14 -14.98 -1.15
CA VAL A 70 1.99 -15.79 -2.02
C VAL A 70 3.27 -16.14 -1.25
N ALA A 71 3.53 -17.44 -1.12
CA ALA A 71 4.76 -17.94 -0.53
C ALA A 71 5.95 -17.66 -1.46
N ARG A 72 7.14 -17.46 -0.86
CA ARG A 72 8.38 -17.21 -1.59
C ARG A 72 8.66 -18.34 -2.58
N GLY A 73 8.97 -17.97 -3.81
CA GLY A 73 9.15 -18.92 -4.92
C GLY A 73 7.86 -19.30 -5.66
N GLY A 74 6.70 -18.71 -5.30
CA GLY A 74 5.44 -18.88 -6.03
C GLY A 74 4.82 -20.27 -5.93
N THR A 75 5.35 -21.13 -5.05
CA THR A 75 4.95 -22.54 -4.90
C THR A 75 3.58 -22.70 -4.27
N PHE A 76 3.09 -21.68 -3.57
CA PHE A 76 1.81 -21.70 -2.89
C PHE A 76 1.20 -20.30 -2.82
N SER A 77 -0.09 -20.19 -3.10
CA SER A 77 -0.87 -18.96 -2.92
C SER A 77 -2.21 -19.27 -2.28
N THR A 78 -2.71 -18.40 -1.42
CA THR A 78 -4.03 -18.55 -0.80
C THR A 78 -4.75 -17.22 -0.69
N VAL A 79 -6.08 -17.31 -0.69
CA VAL A 79 -6.98 -16.24 -0.27
C VAL A 79 -7.48 -16.57 1.13
N CYS A 80 -7.60 -15.57 1.99
CA CYS A 80 -8.09 -15.71 3.36
C CYS A 80 -8.93 -14.48 3.75
N SER A 81 -9.74 -14.60 4.81
CA SER A 81 -10.59 -13.49 5.26
C SER A 81 -9.77 -12.34 5.84
N HIS A 82 -8.66 -12.62 6.53
CA HIS A 82 -7.75 -11.61 7.06
C HIS A 82 -6.30 -12.09 7.05
N ALA A 83 -5.35 -11.17 7.05
CA ALA A 83 -3.91 -11.46 7.09
C ALA A 83 -3.49 -12.36 8.27
N ASP A 84 -4.16 -12.24 9.42
CA ASP A 84 -3.93 -13.09 10.58
C ASP A 84 -4.29 -14.56 10.34
N ASP A 85 -5.27 -14.83 9.47
CA ASP A 85 -5.64 -16.20 9.12
C ASP A 85 -4.59 -16.85 8.23
N ALA A 86 -3.86 -16.07 7.43
CA ALA A 86 -2.72 -16.59 6.67
C ALA A 86 -1.64 -17.16 7.61
N VAL A 87 -1.34 -16.49 8.72
CA VAL A 87 -0.40 -17.02 9.74
C VAL A 87 -0.86 -18.38 10.21
N LYS A 88 -2.14 -18.54 10.56
CA LYS A 88 -2.69 -19.80 11.04
C LYS A 88 -2.57 -20.90 9.98
N ILE A 89 -2.94 -20.60 8.73
CA ILE A 89 -2.89 -21.56 7.61
C ILE A 89 -1.47 -22.08 7.39
N PHE A 90 -0.49 -21.17 7.34
CA PHE A 90 0.90 -21.55 7.05
C PHE A 90 1.68 -22.07 8.27
N ALA A 91 1.25 -21.75 9.50
CA ALA A 91 1.84 -22.28 10.72
C ALA A 91 1.56 -23.79 10.90
N VAL A 92 0.47 -24.33 10.33
CA VAL A 92 0.14 -25.77 10.39
C VAL A 92 1.27 -26.64 9.81
N ALA A 93 2.15 -26.09 8.96
CA ALA A 93 3.33 -26.78 8.45
C ALA A 93 4.50 -26.90 9.45
N GLY A 94 4.29 -26.60 10.74
CA GLY A 94 5.33 -26.62 11.78
C GLY A 94 6.24 -25.39 11.76
N ARG A 95 5.82 -24.32 11.10
CA ARG A 95 6.57 -23.07 10.98
C ARG A 95 6.18 -22.07 12.06
N ASN A 96 7.17 -21.36 12.60
CA ASN A 96 6.93 -20.24 13.48
C ASN A 96 6.89 -18.95 12.64
N LEU A 97 5.68 -18.49 12.30
CA LEU A 97 5.48 -17.34 11.42
C LEU A 97 4.94 -16.13 12.19
N ARG A 98 5.47 -14.96 11.86
CA ARG A 98 5.01 -13.66 12.33
C ARG A 98 4.48 -12.82 11.18
N LEU A 99 3.30 -12.22 11.38
CA LEU A 99 2.76 -11.20 10.49
C LEU A 99 3.47 -9.87 10.73
N VAL A 100 4.04 -9.28 9.67
CA VAL A 100 4.71 -7.99 9.72
C VAL A 100 4.16 -7.08 8.62
N TRP A 101 3.64 -5.91 9.01
CA TRP A 101 3.15 -4.91 8.06
C TRP A 101 4.31 -4.14 7.43
N HIS A 102 4.27 -3.96 6.11
CA HIS A 102 5.18 -3.05 5.43
C HIS A 102 4.71 -1.61 5.66
N THR A 103 5.58 -0.80 6.23
CA THR A 103 5.38 0.65 6.34
C THR A 103 6.31 1.31 5.32
N PRO A 104 5.78 1.90 4.23
CA PRO A 104 6.61 2.64 3.29
C PRO A 104 7.42 3.71 4.02
N PRO A 105 8.70 3.93 3.67
CA PRO A 105 9.47 5.00 4.26
C PRO A 105 8.76 6.32 3.96
N THR A 106 8.48 7.11 5.00
CA THR A 106 7.97 8.47 4.82
C THR A 106 9.01 9.22 3.98
N PRO A 107 8.62 9.85 2.85
CA PRO A 107 9.56 10.65 2.10
C PRO A 107 10.08 11.74 3.02
N THR A 108 11.36 11.64 3.40
CA THR A 108 12.03 12.68 4.15
C THR A 108 12.07 13.89 3.24
N SER A 109 11.25 14.89 3.53
CA SER A 109 11.42 16.22 2.98
C SER A 109 12.82 16.69 3.36
N SER A 110 13.73 16.66 2.39
CA SER A 110 15.09 17.16 2.55
C SER A 110 15.08 18.69 2.57
N ALA A 111 14.46 19.25 3.60
CA ALA A 111 14.47 20.67 3.93
C ALA A 111 14.97 20.82 5.36
N GLY A 112 16.29 20.70 5.55
CA GLY A 112 16.90 20.82 6.88
C GLY A 112 18.37 20.46 6.96
N GLY A 113 19.13 20.70 5.89
CA GLY A 113 20.59 20.68 5.98
C GLY A 113 21.07 21.84 6.87
N ARG A 114 21.88 21.48 7.88
CA ARG A 114 22.68 22.35 8.78
C ARG A 114 21.91 22.98 9.94
N ASP A 115 21.90 22.35 11.13
CA ASP A 115 22.31 23.03 12.40
C ASP A 115 22.31 22.13 13.68
N ILE A 116 23.01 20.98 13.72
CA ILE A 116 23.11 20.19 14.98
C ILE A 116 24.55 20.06 15.53
N LEU A 117 25.57 20.55 14.82
CA LEU A 117 26.95 20.47 15.32
C LEU A 117 27.42 21.77 16.01
N LYS A 118 26.75 22.23 17.08
CA LYS A 118 27.29 23.34 17.91
C LYS A 118 27.01 23.32 19.41
N ARG A 119 26.56 22.21 20.01
CA ARG A 119 26.42 22.14 21.48
C ARG A 119 26.98 20.86 22.10
N ARG A 120 28.28 20.62 21.94
CA ARG A 120 29.05 19.75 22.86
C ARG A 120 30.47 20.26 23.05
N ARG A 121 30.61 21.37 23.78
CA ARG A 121 31.78 21.66 24.63
C ARG A 121 31.36 22.62 25.74
N ALA A 122 30.87 22.04 26.82
CA ALA A 122 30.82 22.64 28.15
C ALA A 122 30.43 21.55 29.16
N ILE A 123 31.37 20.68 29.53
CA ILE A 123 31.39 20.05 30.86
C ILE A 123 32.86 19.97 31.28
N ARG A 124 33.10 20.57 32.44
CA ARG A 124 34.31 20.68 33.30
C ARG A 124 35.51 19.79 33.00
#